data_AF-A0A434N2R5-F1
#
_entry.id   AF-A0A434N2R5-F1
#
_cell.length_a   1.000
_cell.length_b   1.000
_cell.length_c   1.000
_cell.angle_alpha   90.00
_cell.angle_beta   90.00
_cell.angle_gamma   90.00
#
_symmetry.space_group_name_H-M   'P 1'
#
loop_
_entity.id
_entity.type
_entity.pdbx_description
1 polymer ?
#
loop_
_entity_poly.entity_id
_entity_poly.type
_entity_poly.pdbx_seq_one_letter_code
_entity_poly.pdbx_strand_id
1 'polypeptide(L)' 'MGLLTNLLPEFLRKPQPIGSVSDLADFMDSRAAFLAQKSIVEFCRVRAGVYWQKLFSEKEFQASLNHSRWRAYPACYA' A
#
# COMPACT_ATOMS: atom_id res chain seq x y z
N MET A 1 30.98 6.22 9.05
CA MET A 1 30.74 4.84 9.55
C MET A 1 29.66 4.74 10.64
N GLY A 2 28.62 5.60 10.64
CA GLY A 2 27.57 5.58 11.69
C GLY A 2 26.14 5.28 11.20
N LEU A 3 25.85 5.54 9.91
CA LEU A 3 24.51 5.32 9.35
C LEU A 3 24.18 3.83 9.20
N LEU A 4 25.12 3.03 8.70
CA LEU A 4 24.91 1.59 8.50
C LEU A 4 24.73 0.85 9.83
N THR A 5 25.50 1.21 10.85
CA THR A 5 25.48 0.60 12.18
C THR A 5 24.17 0.85 12.94
N ASN A 6 23.51 2.00 12.71
CA ASN A 6 22.25 2.34 13.37
C ASN A 6 21.01 1.81 12.62
N LEU A 7 21.08 1.64 11.30
CA LEU A 7 19.93 1.23 10.47
C LEU A 7 19.80 -0.29 10.30
N LEU A 8 20.92 -1.02 10.30
CA LEU A 8 20.95 -2.49 10.20
C LEU A 8 20.13 -3.22 11.28
N PRO A 9 20.23 -2.89 12.58
CA PRO A 9 19.50 -3.63 13.62
C PRO A 9 17.99 -3.40 13.58
N GLU A 10 17.53 -2.20 13.19
CA GLU A 10 16.09 -1.90 13.04
C GLU A 10 15.47 -2.67 11.85
N PHE A 11 16.21 -2.84 10.75
CA PHE A 11 15.76 -3.62 9.60
C PHE A 11 15.66 -5.13 9.86
N LEU A 12 16.44 -5.66 10.80
CA LEU A 12 16.48 -7.08 11.16
C LEU A 12 15.60 -7.42 12.39
N ARG A 13 14.95 -6.41 12.98
CA ARG A 13 14.13 -6.59 14.17
C ARG A 13 12.89 -7.42 13.85
N LYS A 14 12.67 -8.50 14.60
CA LYS A 14 11.44 -9.30 14.52
C LYS A 14 10.23 -8.40 14.89
N PRO A 15 9.14 -8.42 14.10
CA PRO A 15 7.93 -7.68 14.46
C PRO A 15 7.41 -8.12 15.83
N GLN A 16 7.06 -7.15 16.67
CA GLN A 16 6.47 -7.40 17.98
C GLN A 16 5.12 -8.12 17.80
N PRO A 17 4.78 -9.09 18.67
CA PRO A 17 3.44 -9.67 18.68
C PRO A 17 2.37 -8.60 18.93
N ILE A 18 1.21 -8.75 18.31
CA ILE A 18 0.04 -7.91 18.58
C ILE A 18 -0.54 -8.33 19.93
N GLY A 19 -0.46 -7.48 20.95
CA GLY A 19 -0.90 -7.78 22.31
C GLY A 19 -2.19 -7.08 22.72
N SER A 20 -2.59 -6.03 21.99
CA SER A 20 -3.78 -5.23 22.29
C SER A 20 -4.60 -4.88 21.04
N VAL A 21 -5.83 -4.41 21.24
CA VAL A 21 -6.67 -3.87 20.16
C VAL A 21 -6.02 -2.65 19.50
N SER A 22 -5.31 -1.82 20.28
CA SER A 22 -4.57 -0.67 19.74
C SER A 22 -3.42 -1.13 18.83
N ASP A 23 -2.67 -2.14 19.26
CA ASP A 23 -1.56 -2.70 18.48
C ASP A 23 -2.06 -3.28 17.15
N LEU A 24 -3.27 -3.87 17.17
CA LEU A 24 -3.91 -4.39 15.96
C LEU A 24 -4.29 -3.24 15.01
N ALA A 25 -4.88 -2.17 15.54
CA ALA A 25 -5.25 -1.00 14.75
C ALA A 25 -4.02 -0.36 14.07
N ASP A 26 -2.92 -0.20 14.80
CA ASP A 26 -1.66 0.32 14.26
C ASP A 26 -1.05 -0.62 13.21
N PHE A 27 -1.11 -1.93 13.47
CA PHE A 27 -0.65 -2.95 12.52
C PHE A 27 -1.44 -2.91 11.21
N MET A 28 -2.77 -2.76 11.28
CA MET A 28 -3.66 -2.67 10.13
C MET A 28 -3.43 -1.36 9.36
N ASP A 29 -3.36 -0.22 10.05
CA ASP A 29 -3.13 1.08 9.41
C ASP A 29 -1.82 1.11 8.61
N SER A 30 -0.74 0.56 9.18
CA SER A 30 0.56 0.50 8.51
C SER A 30 0.58 -0.31 7.20
N ARG A 31 -0.47 -1.09 6.92
CA ARG A 31 -0.57 -1.97 5.73
C ARG A 31 -1.76 -1.65 4.84
N ALA A 32 -2.85 -1.12 5.39
CA ALA A 32 -4.11 -0.89 4.67
C ALA A 32 -3.91 0.03 3.46
N ALA A 33 -3.13 1.10 3.63
CA ALA A 33 -2.79 2.01 2.53
C ALA A 33 -2.01 1.30 1.42
N PHE A 34 -1.04 0.45 1.73
CA PHE A 34 -0.33 -0.32 0.72
C PHE A 34 -1.25 -1.31 0.01
N LEU A 35 -2.07 -2.04 0.77
CA LEU A 35 -2.95 -3.07 0.24
C LEU A 35 -4.00 -2.52 -0.71
N ALA A 36 -4.69 -1.44 -0.34
CA ALA A 36 -5.67 -0.77 -1.19
C ALA A 36 -5.02 -0.29 -2.49
N GLN A 37 -3.81 0.25 -2.39
CA GLN A 37 -3.15 0.95 -3.49
C GLN A 37 -2.64 -0.09 -4.49
N LYS A 38 -2.01 -1.15 -3.99
CA LYS A 38 -1.49 -2.26 -4.78
C LYS A 38 -2.61 -3.02 -5.48
N SER A 39 -3.67 -3.36 -4.74
CA SER A 39 -4.79 -4.16 -5.28
C SER A 39 -5.48 -3.46 -6.44
N ILE A 40 -5.82 -2.18 -6.28
CA ILE A 40 -6.49 -1.40 -7.33
C ILE A 40 -5.59 -1.21 -8.56
N VAL A 41 -4.31 -0.85 -8.34
CA VAL A 41 -3.36 -0.64 -9.45
C VAL A 41 -3.14 -1.91 -10.26
N GLU A 42 -2.88 -3.04 -9.59
CA GLU A 42 -2.64 -4.31 -10.30
C GLU A 42 -3.91 -4.82 -10.99
N PHE A 43 -5.08 -4.66 -10.37
CA PHE A 43 -6.35 -4.97 -11.02
C PHE A 43 -6.47 -4.19 -12.35
N CYS A 44 -6.32 -2.87 -12.30
CA CYS A 44 -6.38 -2.04 -13.51
C CYS A 44 -5.33 -2.43 -14.55
N ARG A 45 -4.11 -2.73 -14.12
CA ARG A 45 -3.01 -3.13 -15.01
C ARG A 45 -3.34 -4.43 -15.74
N VAL A 46 -3.84 -5.44 -15.03
CA VAL A 46 -4.27 -6.72 -15.61
C VAL A 46 -5.43 -6.50 -16.60
N ARG A 47 -6.42 -5.68 -16.23
CA ARG A 47 -7.57 -5.40 -17.11
C ARG A 47 -7.22 -4.62 -18.37
N ALA A 48 -6.22 -3.74 -18.30
CA ALA A 48 -5.73 -2.97 -19.45
C ALA A 48 -4.82 -3.80 -20.37
N GLY A 49 -4.27 -4.92 -19.89
CA GLY A 49 -3.40 -5.80 -20.67
C GLY A 49 -2.19 -5.06 -21.24
N VAL A 50 -1.88 -5.29 -22.52
CA VAL A 50 -0.74 -4.64 -23.21
C VAL A 50 -0.82 -3.12 -23.27
N TYR A 51 -2.02 -2.54 -23.10
CA TYR A 51 -2.24 -1.10 -23.15
C TYR A 51 -2.14 -0.41 -21.79
N TRP A 52 -1.72 -1.11 -20.73
CA TRP A 52 -1.68 -0.54 -19.37
C TRP A 52 -0.87 0.76 -19.29
N GLN A 53 0.25 0.86 -20.01
CA GLN A 53 1.09 2.08 -19.99
C GLN A 53 0.35 3.27 -20.59
N LYS A 54 -0.35 3.05 -21.71
CA LYS A 54 -1.15 4.09 -22.37
C LYS A 54 -2.29 4.54 -21.46
N LEU A 55 -3.08 3.60 -20.94
CA LEU A 55 -4.19 3.90 -20.03
C LEU A 55 -3.72 4.67 -18.79
N PHE A 56 -2.60 4.27 -18.19
CA PHE A 56 -2.04 4.93 -17.01
C PHE A 56 -1.45 6.31 -17.30
N SER A 57 -1.21 6.65 -18.57
CA SER A 57 -0.75 7.99 -18.98
C SER A 57 -1.91 8.99 -19.18
N GLU A 58 -3.14 8.51 -19.35
CA GLU A 58 -4.32 9.35 -19.54
C GLU A 58 -4.71 10.06 -18.23
N LYS A 59 -4.91 11.38 -18.28
CA LYS A 59 -5.15 12.22 -17.10
C LYS A 59 -6.46 11.84 -16.39
N GLU A 60 -7.52 11.58 -17.15
CA GLU A 60 -8.83 11.20 -16.65
C GLU A 60 -8.77 9.85 -15.92
N PHE A 61 -7.95 8.93 -16.43
CA PHE A 61 -7.72 7.65 -15.77
C PHE A 61 -6.93 7.83 -14.47
N GLN A 62 -5.87 8.64 -14.46
CA GLN A 62 -5.10 8.92 -13.23
C GLN A 62 -5.99 9.54 -12.14
N ALA A 63 -6.87 10.48 -12.49
CA ALA A 63 -7.82 11.08 -11.56
C ALA A 63 -8.78 10.02 -10.97
N SER A 64 -9.36 9.18 -11.83
CA SER A 64 -10.27 8.09 -11.42
C SER A 64 -9.56 7.02 -10.58
N LEU A 65 -8.32 6.69 -10.94
CA LEU A 65 -7.48 5.75 -10.21
C LEU A 65 -7.15 6.27 -8.80
N ASN A 66 -6.79 7.54 -8.68
CA ASN A 66 -6.53 8.16 -7.38
C ASN A 66 -7.77 8.10 -6.47
N HIS A 67 -8.94 8.48 -6.99
CA HIS A 67 -10.19 8.40 -6.24
C HIS A 67 -10.53 6.95 -5.83
N SER A 68 -10.34 5.99 -6.73
CA SER A 68 -10.64 4.57 -6.47
C SER A 68 -9.75 3.96 -5.39
N ARG A 69 -8.45 4.32 -5.36
CA ARG A 69 -7.50 3.87 -4.32
C ARG A 69 -7.96 4.29 -2.92
N TRP A 70 -8.34 5.56 -2.76
CA TRP A 70 -8.81 6.06 -1.46
C TRP A 70 -10.17 5.51 -1.08
N ARG A 71 -11.07 5.29 -2.05
CA ARG A 71 -12.35 4.64 -1.79
C ARG A 71 -12.21 3.19 -1.31
N ALA A 72 -11.14 2.50 -1.70
CA ALA A 72 -10.85 1.14 -1.26
C ALA A 72 -10.21 1.05 0.13
N TYR A 73 -9.59 2.13 0.62
CA TYR A 73 -8.86 2.13 1.90
C TYR A 73 -9.69 1.65 3.11
N PRO A 74 -10.94 2.13 3.35
CA PRO A 74 -11.72 1.69 4.50
C PRO A 74 -11.96 0.18 4.54
N ALA A 75 -12.16 -0.46 3.38
CA ALA A 75 -12.37 -1.90 3.29
C ALA A 75 -11.07 -2.72 3.49
N CYS A 76 -9.90 -2.10 3.38
CA CYS A 76 -8.62 -2.72 3.70
C CYS A 76 -8.19 -2.49 5.15
N TYR A 77 -8.85 -1.56 5.86
CA TYR A 77 -8.61 -1.25 7.27
C TYR A 77 -9.61 -1.93 8.22
N ALA A 78 -10.86 -2.11 7.78
CA ALA A 78 -11.92 -2.78 8.55
C ALA A 78 -11.83 -4.31 8.46
#